data_AF-A0A944AI55-F1
#
_entry.id   AF-A0A944AI55-F1
#
_cell.length_a   1.000
_cell.length_b   1.000
_cell.length_c   1.000
_cell.angle_alpha   90.00
_cell.angle_beta   90.00
_cell.angle_gamma   90.00
#
_symmetry.space_group_name_H-M   'P 1'
#
loop_
_entity.id
_entity.type
_entity.pdbx_description
1 polymer ?
#
loop_
_entity_poly.entity_id
_entity_poly.type
_entity_poly.pdbx_seq_one_letter_code
_entity_poly.pdbx_strand_id
1 'polypeptide(L)'
;MKVKGIIVRVGYTLLGALLTLCVVLVHDVYIAKEQFTDTVVIEETVEEAAETTSEEAQTYDYEAEADEKLALLQAEAEQKKQEKLTKETVEAEEAKTVSANSIDAAKVKWIEDYPTVNSDKTLEEKAAERSSYEETLAVNAFDKKVIENSTIDFSDVKITILGDSLTEGSNLDEEERAKYAYPVILKDLLGCKEVVNLGIGGSTVSRAGSYAMVDRWQDIPKDSDIIIVFGGSNDCLFENKWDYGELEYEHRMTDGTFCGDLDELVAGIEYVYRDHNLDSFIKLLYINPPSTVLNDAVYAIDPGNMVQQQAFAEAINEIAPAYSFEVIDFYNNNILNSHDRDVNEQFVPDGIRGNAEGYRIMAEHIASQIIQRIEQ
;
A
#
# COMPACT_ATOMS: atom_id res chain seq x y z
N MET A 1 -41.51 -35.58 -28.24
CA MET A 1 -40.36 -35.27 -29.11
C MET A 1 -40.05 -33.77 -29.02
N LYS A 2 -38.78 -33.45 -28.68
CA LYS A 2 -38.07 -32.14 -28.73
C LYS A 2 -38.58 -31.05 -27.77
N VAL A 3 -38.07 -30.98 -26.53
CA VAL A 3 -36.79 -30.40 -26.03
C VAL A 3 -36.71 -28.88 -26.23
N LYS A 4 -36.92 -28.15 -25.12
CA LYS A 4 -36.60 -26.72 -24.92
C LYS A 4 -35.12 -26.60 -24.53
N GLY A 5 -34.38 -25.74 -25.20
CA GLY A 5 -32.98 -25.42 -24.89
C GLY A 5 -32.88 -24.58 -23.63
N ILE A 6 -32.15 -25.09 -22.65
CA ILE A 6 -31.64 -24.36 -21.49
C ILE A 6 -30.30 -23.76 -21.93
N ILE A 7 -30.22 -22.44 -21.96
CA ILE A 7 -28.96 -21.72 -22.19
C ILE A 7 -28.17 -21.77 -20.88
N VAL A 8 -27.03 -22.45 -20.93
CA VAL A 8 -26.07 -22.65 -19.86
C VAL A 8 -25.37 -21.33 -19.56
N ARG A 9 -25.57 -20.80 -18.35
CA ARG A 9 -24.84 -19.67 -17.77
C ARG A 9 -23.72 -20.25 -16.92
N VAL A 10 -22.64 -20.69 -17.57
CA VAL A 10 -21.40 -21.13 -16.91
C VAL A 10 -20.23 -20.57 -17.72
N GLY A 11 -19.50 -19.67 -17.10
CA GLY A 11 -18.42 -18.88 -17.70
C GLY A 11 -18.47 -17.51 -17.05
N TYR A 12 -17.40 -17.12 -16.37
CA TYR A 12 -17.19 -15.89 -15.58
C TYR A 12 -17.21 -15.99 -14.04
N THR A 13 -16.98 -17.17 -13.45
CA THR A 13 -16.57 -17.31 -12.04
C THR A 13 -15.19 -17.94 -11.83
N LEU A 14 -14.41 -18.13 -12.90
CA LEU A 14 -13.13 -18.86 -12.86
C LEU A 14 -11.90 -18.05 -13.29
N LEU A 15 -12.05 -16.75 -13.57
CA LEU A 15 -10.90 -15.85 -13.79
C LEU A 15 -10.62 -14.91 -12.60
N GLY A 16 -11.58 -14.73 -11.69
CA GLY A 16 -11.40 -13.93 -10.46
C GLY A 16 -10.82 -14.70 -9.27
N ALA A 17 -10.76 -16.03 -9.33
CA ALA A 17 -10.23 -16.86 -8.24
C ALA A 17 -8.76 -17.30 -8.45
N LEU A 18 -8.11 -16.86 -9.54
CA LEU A 18 -6.74 -17.24 -9.89
C LEU A 18 -5.70 -16.15 -9.64
N LEU A 19 -6.10 -14.98 -9.11
CA LEU A 19 -5.16 -13.96 -8.62
C LEU A 19 -5.10 -13.84 -7.09
N THR A 20 -5.99 -14.49 -6.35
CA THR A 20 -5.96 -14.49 -4.86
C THR A 20 -5.22 -15.69 -4.27
N LEU A 21 -4.65 -16.58 -5.10
CA LEU A 21 -4.00 -17.82 -4.65
C LEU A 21 -2.46 -17.83 -4.77
N CYS A 22 -1.82 -16.66 -4.81
CA CYS A 22 -0.35 -16.55 -4.82
C CYS A 22 0.26 -15.96 -3.55
N VAL A 23 -0.49 -15.74 -2.45
CA VAL A 23 0.07 -15.12 -1.22
C VAL A 23 -0.19 -15.90 0.08
N VAL A 24 -0.88 -17.06 0.08
CA VAL A 24 -1.15 -17.82 1.35
C VAL A 24 -0.74 -19.30 1.30
N LEU A 25 0.33 -19.66 0.60
CA LEU A 25 0.86 -21.04 0.63
C LEU A 25 2.37 -21.11 0.83
N VAL A 26 2.87 -20.48 1.91
CA VAL A 26 4.18 -20.82 2.47
C VAL A 26 4.15 -21.04 4.01
N HIS A 27 3.02 -20.88 4.72
CA HIS A 27 3.01 -21.12 6.17
C HIS A 27 2.17 -22.30 6.72
N ASP A 28 1.26 -22.91 5.95
CA ASP A 28 0.35 -23.94 6.51
C ASP A 28 0.63 -25.39 6.08
N VAL A 29 1.79 -25.69 5.50
CA VAL A 29 2.19 -27.08 5.18
C VAL A 29 2.89 -27.80 6.36
N TYR A 30 3.08 -27.15 7.52
CA TYR A 30 3.79 -27.77 8.65
C TYR A 30 2.94 -28.19 9.86
N ILE A 31 1.61 -28.01 9.87
CA ILE A 31 0.74 -28.50 10.95
C ILE A 31 -0.54 -29.13 10.40
N ALA A 32 -0.44 -30.34 9.86
CA ALA A 32 -1.57 -31.26 9.70
C ALA A 32 -1.07 -32.68 9.36
N LYS A 33 -0.20 -33.26 10.21
CA LYS A 33 0.24 -34.67 10.07
C LYS A 33 -0.26 -35.61 11.15
N GLU A 34 -1.14 -35.16 12.04
CA GLU A 34 -1.82 -36.05 12.98
C GLU A 34 -3.27 -35.62 13.14
N GLN A 35 -4.16 -36.61 13.23
CA GLN A 35 -5.61 -36.50 13.45
C GLN A 35 -6.44 -36.29 12.18
N PHE A 36 -6.84 -37.39 11.54
CA PHE A 36 -8.23 -37.86 11.58
C PHE A 36 -8.32 -39.13 10.72
N THR A 37 -8.17 -40.27 11.40
CA THR A 37 -8.81 -41.50 10.95
C THR A 37 -10.26 -41.38 11.36
N ASP A 38 -11.19 -41.32 10.42
CA ASP A 38 -12.45 -42.05 10.57
C ASP A 38 -13.21 -42.18 9.24
N THR A 39 -13.71 -43.39 9.10
CA THR A 39 -14.37 -44.02 7.99
C THR A 39 -15.67 -43.32 7.61
N VAL A 40 -15.84 -42.98 6.33
CA VAL A 40 -17.18 -42.82 5.73
C VAL A 40 -17.28 -43.73 4.51
N VAL A 41 -18.12 -44.73 4.69
CA VAL A 41 -18.57 -45.70 3.68
C VAL A 41 -19.42 -44.94 2.65
N ILE A 42 -19.03 -44.99 1.38
CA ILE A 42 -19.93 -44.71 0.26
C ILE A 42 -19.95 -45.98 -0.58
N GLU A 43 -21.02 -46.76 -0.40
CA GLU A 43 -21.39 -47.84 -1.31
C GLU A 43 -21.86 -47.23 -2.63
N GLU A 44 -21.09 -47.39 -3.70
CA GLU A 44 -21.60 -47.30 -5.06
C GLU A 44 -21.56 -48.69 -5.70
N THR A 45 -22.77 -49.21 -5.92
CA THR A 45 -23.09 -50.38 -6.71
C THR A 45 -22.82 -50.11 -8.19
N VAL A 46 -21.89 -50.85 -8.81
CA VAL A 46 -21.95 -51.17 -10.24
C VAL A 46 -21.49 -52.62 -10.44
N GLU A 47 -22.45 -53.49 -10.72
CA GLU A 47 -22.25 -54.85 -11.20
C GLU A 47 -21.73 -54.85 -12.66
N GLU A 48 -20.59 -55.53 -12.83
CA GLU A 48 -20.31 -56.55 -13.86
C GLU A 48 -20.45 -56.22 -15.36
N ALA A 49 -19.29 -56.14 -16.03
CA ALA A 49 -19.10 -56.74 -17.35
C ALA A 49 -17.66 -57.29 -17.45
N ALA A 50 -17.58 -58.55 -17.89
CA ALA A 50 -16.45 -59.44 -17.74
C ALA A 50 -15.39 -59.38 -18.85
N GLU A 51 -14.20 -59.85 -18.45
CA GLU A 51 -13.27 -60.73 -19.17
C GLU A 51 -12.19 -60.19 -20.15
N THR A 52 -10.96 -60.54 -19.75
CA THR A 52 -9.77 -60.95 -20.53
C THR A 52 -8.91 -59.88 -21.21
N THR A 53 -7.71 -59.63 -20.67
CA THR A 53 -6.44 -60.23 -21.16
C THR A 53 -5.32 -59.99 -20.15
N SER A 54 -4.52 -61.03 -19.92
CA SER A 54 -3.31 -61.05 -19.10
C SER A 54 -2.14 -60.34 -19.79
N GLU A 55 -1.58 -59.31 -19.14
CA GLU A 55 -0.22 -58.83 -19.44
C GLU A 55 0.54 -58.61 -18.13
N GLU A 56 1.81 -58.98 -18.18
CA GLU A 56 2.74 -59.09 -17.05
C GLU A 56 2.94 -57.74 -16.34
N ALA A 57 2.62 -57.69 -15.05
CA ALA A 57 2.90 -56.53 -14.21
C ALA A 57 4.42 -56.44 -13.93
N GLN A 58 5.12 -55.59 -14.68
CA GLN A 58 6.40 -55.04 -14.23
C GLN A 58 6.12 -54.08 -13.07
N THR A 59 6.58 -54.42 -11.88
CA THR A 59 6.60 -53.51 -10.74
C THR A 59 7.62 -52.41 -11.02
N TYR A 60 7.15 -51.26 -11.47
CA TYR A 60 7.90 -50.01 -11.52
C TYR A 60 7.89 -49.40 -10.12
N ASP A 61 9.08 -49.26 -9.52
CA ASP A 61 9.26 -48.65 -8.21
C ASP A 61 9.24 -47.12 -8.34
N TYR A 62 8.03 -46.56 -8.31
CA TYR A 62 7.79 -45.11 -8.37
C TYR A 62 8.35 -44.35 -7.15
N GLU A 63 8.68 -45.03 -6.05
CA GLU A 63 9.16 -44.39 -4.82
C GLU A 63 10.65 -44.02 -4.93
N ALA A 64 11.47 -44.89 -5.51
CA ALA A 64 12.91 -44.63 -5.68
C ALA A 64 13.20 -43.44 -6.63
N GLU A 65 12.41 -43.28 -7.70
CA GLU A 65 12.57 -42.17 -8.67
C GLU A 65 12.02 -40.84 -8.12
N ALA A 66 11.03 -40.91 -7.22
CA ALA A 66 10.51 -39.74 -6.51
C ALA A 66 11.49 -39.23 -5.44
N ASP A 67 12.14 -40.14 -4.72
CA ASP A 67 13.16 -39.79 -3.72
C ASP A 67 14.41 -39.16 -4.35
N GLU A 68 14.83 -39.64 -5.53
CA GLU A 68 15.94 -39.05 -6.27
C GLU A 68 15.61 -37.63 -6.78
N LYS A 69 14.39 -37.40 -7.27
CA LYS A 69 13.92 -36.06 -7.66
C LYS A 69 13.79 -35.12 -6.47
N LEU A 70 13.35 -35.61 -5.32
CA LEU A 70 13.25 -34.81 -4.10
C LEU A 70 14.63 -34.38 -3.61
N ALA A 71 15.61 -35.29 -3.66
CA ALA A 71 17.00 -34.97 -3.31
C ALA A 71 17.62 -33.92 -4.25
N LEU A 72 17.32 -33.98 -5.55
CA LEU A 72 17.78 -33.00 -6.53
C LEU A 72 17.18 -31.61 -6.26
N LEU A 73 15.87 -31.53 -5.99
CA LEU A 73 15.17 -30.28 -5.67
C LEU A 73 15.68 -29.65 -4.37
N GLN A 74 16.02 -30.47 -3.37
CA GLN A 74 16.62 -30.00 -2.12
C GLN A 74 18.03 -29.44 -2.35
N ALA A 75 18.85 -30.10 -3.16
CA ALA A 75 20.18 -29.60 -3.51
C ALA A 75 20.12 -28.27 -4.29
N GLU A 76 19.18 -28.12 -5.23
CA GLU A 76 18.97 -26.86 -5.95
C GLU A 76 18.49 -25.73 -5.04
N ALA A 77 17.61 -26.03 -4.07
CA ALA A 77 17.15 -25.05 -3.08
C ALA A 77 18.30 -24.59 -2.16
N GLU A 78 19.19 -25.49 -1.78
CA GLU A 78 20.34 -25.19 -0.92
C GLU A 78 21.40 -24.38 -1.66
N GLN A 79 21.62 -24.66 -2.96
CA GLN A 79 22.46 -23.84 -3.81
C GLN A 79 21.91 -22.42 -3.95
N LYS A 80 20.60 -22.26 -4.24
CA LYS A 80 19.95 -20.93 -4.30
C LYS A 80 20.05 -20.17 -2.99
N LYS A 81 19.97 -20.87 -1.85
CA LYS A 81 20.15 -20.27 -0.52
C LYS A 81 21.58 -19.77 -0.33
N GLN A 82 22.59 -20.53 -0.75
CA GLN A 82 23.99 -20.09 -0.70
C GLN A 82 24.27 -18.91 -1.63
N GLU A 83 23.72 -18.92 -2.84
CA GLU A 83 23.82 -17.79 -3.79
C GLU A 83 23.19 -16.52 -3.21
N LYS A 84 22.02 -16.62 -2.57
CA LYS A 84 21.36 -15.50 -1.87
C LYS A 84 22.21 -14.98 -0.71
N LEU A 85 22.74 -15.86 0.15
CA LEU A 85 23.59 -15.48 1.27
C LEU A 85 24.87 -14.77 0.81
N THR A 86 25.46 -15.25 -0.29
CA THR A 86 26.66 -14.66 -0.90
C THR A 86 26.36 -13.28 -1.46
N LYS A 87 25.21 -13.11 -2.11
CA LYS A 87 24.77 -11.81 -2.63
C LYS A 87 24.52 -10.80 -1.49
N GLU A 88 23.86 -11.21 -0.41
CA GLU A 88 23.64 -10.38 0.78
C GLU A 88 24.95 -10.01 1.49
N THR A 89 25.96 -10.89 1.48
CA THR A 89 27.29 -10.56 2.06
C THR A 89 28.04 -9.55 1.20
N VAL A 90 27.96 -9.67 -0.14
CA VAL A 90 28.55 -8.70 -1.06
C VAL A 90 27.84 -7.34 -0.94
N GLU A 91 26.51 -7.32 -0.88
CA GLU A 91 25.72 -6.10 -0.69
C GLU A 91 25.99 -5.46 0.69
N ALA A 92 26.22 -6.24 1.75
CA ALA A 92 26.60 -5.73 3.07
C ALA A 92 28.04 -5.18 3.12
N GLU A 93 28.98 -5.72 2.33
CA GLU A 93 30.33 -5.15 2.18
C GLU A 93 30.35 -3.90 1.29
N GLU A 94 29.51 -3.85 0.25
CA GLU A 94 29.27 -2.64 -0.56
C GLU A 94 28.59 -1.55 0.28
N ALA A 95 27.59 -1.87 1.11
CA ALA A 95 26.95 -0.91 2.01
C ALA A 95 27.92 -0.31 3.04
N LYS A 96 28.93 -1.08 3.49
CA LYS A 96 30.02 -0.57 4.36
C LYS A 96 31.01 0.34 3.62
N THR A 97 31.07 0.28 2.30
CA THR A 97 31.95 1.14 1.48
C THR A 97 31.21 2.32 0.83
N VAL A 98 29.87 2.32 0.80
CA VAL A 98 29.01 3.38 0.24
C VAL A 98 28.65 4.48 1.25
N SER A 99 29.15 4.43 2.50
CA SER A 99 28.96 5.51 3.49
C SER A 99 29.67 6.85 3.15
N ALA A 100 30.15 7.02 1.92
CA ALA A 100 30.80 8.22 1.43
C ALA A 100 30.40 8.59 -0.01
N ASN A 101 29.16 8.32 -0.43
CA ASN A 101 28.62 9.04 -1.59
C ASN A 101 28.30 10.48 -1.18
N SER A 102 29.34 11.32 -1.18
CA SER A 102 29.16 12.77 -1.21
C SER A 102 28.42 13.11 -2.50
N ILE A 103 27.12 13.40 -2.39
CA ILE A 103 26.39 14.10 -3.45
C ILE A 103 27.18 15.39 -3.72
N ASP A 104 27.62 15.57 -4.96
CA ASP A 104 28.32 16.75 -5.43
C ASP A 104 27.33 17.93 -5.33
N ALA A 105 27.28 18.56 -4.15
CA ALA A 105 26.35 19.64 -3.78
C ALA A 105 26.39 20.84 -4.74
N ALA A 106 27.38 20.88 -5.63
CA ALA A 106 27.54 21.86 -6.70
C ALA A 106 26.63 21.62 -7.93
N LYS A 107 25.98 20.45 -8.05
CA LYS A 107 25.12 20.12 -9.21
C LYS A 107 23.61 20.18 -8.92
N VAL A 108 23.20 20.21 -7.67
CA VAL A 108 21.80 20.49 -7.30
C VAL A 108 21.62 21.99 -7.34
N LYS A 109 20.81 22.47 -8.28
CA LYS A 109 20.45 23.89 -8.38
C LYS A 109 19.49 24.20 -7.24
N TRP A 110 20.06 24.62 -6.11
CA TRP A 110 19.32 25.02 -4.91
C TRP A 110 18.30 26.10 -5.24
N ILE A 111 17.05 25.88 -4.80
CA ILE A 111 16.03 26.91 -4.72
C ILE A 111 15.87 27.16 -3.21
N GLU A 112 16.25 28.35 -2.74
CA GLU A 112 16.21 28.74 -1.32
C GLU A 112 14.79 28.71 -0.74
N ASP A 113 13.79 28.86 -1.60
CA ASP A 113 12.37 28.64 -1.33
C ASP A 113 11.90 27.47 -2.19
N TYR A 114 11.84 26.25 -1.66
CA TYR A 114 11.10 25.21 -2.37
C TYR A 114 9.62 25.59 -2.25
N PRO A 115 8.90 25.92 -3.34
CA PRO A 115 7.48 26.21 -3.24
C PRO A 115 6.76 24.87 -3.00
N THR A 116 6.80 24.40 -1.76
CA THR A 116 6.03 23.25 -1.27
C THR A 116 4.54 23.59 -1.20
N VAL A 117 4.17 24.86 -1.41
CA VAL A 117 2.79 25.36 -1.36
C VAL A 117 2.57 26.27 -2.56
N ASN A 118 1.59 25.95 -3.41
CA ASN A 118 1.12 26.73 -4.57
C ASN A 118 2.11 26.94 -5.72
N SER A 119 2.41 25.87 -6.44
CA SER A 119 2.41 26.03 -7.90
C SER A 119 1.09 25.46 -8.39
N ASP A 120 0.31 26.24 -9.14
CA ASP A 120 -0.91 25.81 -9.84
C ASP A 120 -0.60 24.77 -10.96
N LYS A 121 0.55 24.10 -10.87
CA LYS A 121 1.03 23.17 -11.87
C LYS A 121 0.47 21.79 -11.63
N THR A 122 0.01 21.16 -12.70
CA THR A 122 -0.40 19.75 -12.69
C THR A 122 0.80 18.84 -12.46
N LEU A 123 0.55 17.57 -12.10
CA LEU A 123 1.58 16.54 -12.07
C LEU A 123 2.35 16.46 -13.40
N GLU A 124 1.64 16.51 -14.53
CA GLU A 124 2.24 16.46 -15.86
C GLU A 124 3.21 17.62 -16.10
N GLU A 125 2.83 18.83 -15.71
CA GLU A 125 3.68 20.03 -15.86
C GLU A 125 4.93 19.94 -14.98
N LYS A 126 4.82 19.44 -13.75
CA LYS A 126 5.99 19.23 -12.87
C LYS A 126 6.91 18.13 -13.40
N ALA A 127 6.34 17.00 -13.84
CA ALA A 127 7.10 15.89 -14.40
C ALA A 127 7.81 16.26 -15.72
N ALA A 128 7.29 17.23 -16.47
CA ALA A 128 7.95 17.77 -17.65
C ALA A 128 9.16 18.66 -17.32
N GLU A 129 9.19 19.26 -16.13
CA GLU A 129 10.28 20.15 -15.69
C GLU A 129 11.42 19.41 -15.00
N ARG A 130 11.09 18.39 -14.22
CA ARG A 130 12.05 17.61 -13.44
C ARG A 130 11.58 16.18 -13.28
N SER A 131 12.51 15.23 -13.37
CA SER A 131 12.17 13.82 -13.09
C SER A 131 11.72 13.66 -11.63
N SER A 132 10.91 12.63 -11.35
CA SER A 132 10.46 12.41 -9.98
C SER A 132 11.63 12.08 -9.06
N TYR A 133 12.66 11.38 -9.55
CA TYR A 133 13.86 11.09 -8.77
C TYR A 133 14.57 12.38 -8.33
N GLU A 134 14.82 13.30 -9.25
CA GLU A 134 15.46 14.58 -8.96
C GLU A 134 14.58 15.46 -8.04
N GLU A 135 13.26 15.46 -8.26
CA GLU A 135 12.28 16.17 -7.44
C GLU A 135 12.26 15.63 -6.01
N THR A 136 12.20 14.31 -5.86
CA THR A 136 12.23 13.60 -4.57
C THR A 136 13.46 13.98 -3.76
N LEU A 137 14.65 13.96 -4.37
CA LEU A 137 15.89 14.34 -3.70
C LEU A 137 15.91 15.83 -3.31
N ALA A 138 15.43 16.70 -4.18
CA ALA A 138 15.43 18.15 -3.94
C ALA A 138 14.45 18.54 -2.82
N VAL A 139 13.23 17.99 -2.84
CA VAL A 139 12.22 18.15 -1.78
C VAL A 139 12.73 17.58 -0.47
N ASN A 140 13.29 16.36 -0.48
CA ASN A 140 13.80 15.74 0.74
C ASN A 140 14.93 16.54 1.40
N ALA A 141 15.81 17.15 0.59
CA ALA A 141 16.85 18.03 1.10
C ALA A 141 16.30 19.32 1.73
N PHE A 142 15.17 19.83 1.23
CA PHE A 142 14.45 20.94 1.86
C PHE A 142 13.77 20.50 3.16
N ASP A 143 13.08 19.37 3.14
CA ASP A 143 12.36 18.83 4.31
C ASP A 143 13.28 18.60 5.51
N LYS A 144 14.47 18.05 5.26
CA LYS A 144 15.50 17.90 6.31
C LYS A 144 15.88 19.22 6.95
N LYS A 145 16.01 20.30 6.17
CA LYS A 145 16.32 21.64 6.72
C LYS A 145 15.16 22.19 7.53
N VAL A 146 13.91 21.97 7.11
CA VAL A 146 12.73 22.37 7.90
C VAL A 146 12.74 21.67 9.25
N ILE A 147 12.97 20.35 9.27
CA ILE A 147 13.04 19.55 10.50
C ILE A 147 14.20 20.01 11.39
N GLU A 148 15.41 20.15 10.84
CA GLU A 148 16.61 20.58 11.58
C GLU A 148 16.47 21.98 12.20
N ASN A 149 15.75 22.89 11.55
CA ASN A 149 15.57 24.27 12.02
C ASN A 149 14.31 24.47 12.90
N SER A 150 13.44 23.47 13.00
CA SER A 150 12.22 23.60 13.78
C SER A 150 12.52 23.76 15.27
N THR A 151 11.75 24.62 15.92
CA THR A 151 11.80 24.84 17.38
C THR A 151 10.53 24.39 18.09
N ILE A 152 9.62 23.74 17.35
CA ILE A 152 8.37 23.21 17.91
C ILE A 152 8.69 22.02 18.82
N ASP A 153 8.09 22.02 20.01
CA ASP A 153 8.16 20.91 20.95
C ASP A 153 6.98 19.97 20.75
N PHE A 154 7.24 18.77 20.23
CA PHE A 154 6.24 17.71 20.07
C PHE A 154 6.27 16.67 21.20
N SER A 155 7.05 16.89 22.27
CA SER A 155 7.29 15.87 23.30
C SER A 155 6.05 15.36 24.05
N ASP A 156 4.98 16.15 24.07
CA ASP A 156 3.67 15.77 24.62
C ASP A 156 2.61 15.43 23.55
N VAL A 157 2.96 15.51 22.26
CA VAL A 157 2.03 15.34 21.13
C VAL A 157 1.83 13.86 20.80
N LYS A 158 0.56 13.47 20.66
CA LYS A 158 0.11 12.19 20.09
C LYS A 158 -0.38 12.38 18.66
N ILE A 159 0.22 11.62 17.73
CA ILE A 159 -0.24 11.53 16.35
C ILE A 159 -0.94 10.18 16.15
N THR A 160 -2.11 10.16 15.54
CA THR A 160 -2.76 8.93 15.09
C THR A 160 -2.90 8.92 13.59
N ILE A 161 -2.52 7.80 12.98
CA ILE A 161 -2.52 7.64 11.52
C ILE A 161 -3.43 6.49 11.14
N LEU A 162 -4.55 6.82 10.48
CA LEU A 162 -5.45 5.85 9.86
C LEU A 162 -5.02 5.64 8.41
N GLY A 163 -4.77 4.41 8.01
CA GLY A 163 -4.31 4.17 6.64
C GLY A 163 -4.29 2.71 6.20
N ASP A 164 -3.57 2.51 5.10
CA ASP A 164 -3.46 1.23 4.38
C ASP A 164 -2.08 0.56 4.58
N SER A 165 -1.66 -0.25 3.61
CA SER A 165 -0.35 -0.93 3.60
C SER A 165 0.86 0.00 3.65
N LEU A 166 0.76 1.23 3.13
CA LEU A 166 1.85 2.21 3.21
C LEU A 166 2.05 2.63 4.68
N THR A 167 0.95 2.80 5.41
CA THR A 167 0.95 3.14 6.83
C THR A 167 1.34 1.95 7.69
N GLU A 168 0.86 0.76 7.37
CA GLU A 168 1.27 -0.47 8.05
C GLU A 168 2.78 -0.72 7.87
N GLY A 169 3.35 -0.44 6.69
CA GLY A 169 4.67 -0.93 6.31
C GLY A 169 4.61 -2.41 5.92
N SER A 170 3.57 -2.81 5.17
CA SER A 170 3.19 -4.22 4.97
C SER A 170 4.20 -5.02 4.14
N ASN A 171 5.09 -4.36 3.42
CA ASN A 171 6.15 -4.98 2.61
C ASN A 171 7.44 -5.25 3.41
N LEU A 172 7.53 -4.72 4.63
CA LEU A 172 8.63 -4.94 5.55
C LEU A 172 8.32 -6.14 6.46
N ASP A 173 9.34 -6.88 6.86
CA ASP A 173 9.16 -7.86 7.92
C ASP A 173 8.89 -7.18 9.29
N GLU A 174 8.63 -7.96 10.34
CA GLU A 174 8.29 -7.40 11.65
C GLU A 174 9.42 -6.56 12.26
N GLU A 175 10.68 -6.98 12.11
CA GLU A 175 11.83 -6.27 12.65
C GLU A 175 12.12 -5.00 11.85
N GLU A 176 12.00 -5.07 10.53
CA GLU A 176 12.11 -3.93 9.63
C GLU A 176 10.98 -2.93 9.84
N ARG A 177 9.73 -3.37 9.94
CA ARG A 177 8.56 -2.50 10.18
C ARG A 177 8.70 -1.73 11.48
N ALA A 178 9.21 -2.37 12.54
CA ALA A 178 9.47 -1.73 13.83
C ALA A 178 10.58 -0.66 13.80
N LYS A 179 11.33 -0.54 12.71
CA LYS A 179 12.44 0.42 12.53
C LYS A 179 12.21 1.41 11.39
N TYR A 180 11.62 0.94 10.30
CA TYR A 180 11.64 1.61 9.00
C TYR A 180 10.26 1.98 8.47
N ALA A 181 9.16 1.52 9.07
CA ALA A 181 7.85 2.03 8.68
C ALA A 181 7.79 3.54 8.96
N TYR A 182 7.22 4.31 8.04
CA TYR A 182 7.25 5.77 8.16
C TYR A 182 6.62 6.30 9.46
N PRO A 183 5.59 5.68 10.09
CA PRO A 183 5.07 6.17 11.37
C PRO A 183 6.09 6.08 12.50
N VAL A 184 6.97 5.07 12.47
CA VAL A 184 8.07 4.91 13.44
C VAL A 184 9.09 6.02 13.25
N ILE A 185 9.53 6.23 12.01
CA ILE A 185 10.52 7.26 11.67
C ILE A 185 9.94 8.66 11.98
N LEU A 186 8.68 8.90 11.67
CA LEU A 186 7.99 10.17 11.94
C LEU A 186 7.99 10.51 13.43
N LYS A 187 7.71 9.51 14.30
CA LYS A 187 7.78 9.68 15.75
C LYS A 187 9.16 10.17 16.18
N ASP A 188 10.21 9.54 15.69
CA ASP A 188 11.59 9.82 16.06
C ASP A 188 12.05 11.19 15.52
N LEU A 189 11.66 11.54 14.29
CA LEU A 189 11.99 12.83 13.66
C LEU A 189 11.39 14.02 14.42
N LEU A 190 10.12 13.91 14.82
CA LEU A 190 9.44 14.98 15.55
C LEU A 190 9.70 14.93 17.06
N GLY A 191 10.15 13.79 17.60
CA GLY A 191 10.26 13.59 19.04
C GLY A 191 8.89 13.49 19.73
N CYS A 192 7.88 12.97 19.03
CA CYS A 192 6.52 12.85 19.55
C CYS A 192 6.44 11.89 20.75
N LYS A 193 5.52 12.17 21.66
CA LYS A 193 5.16 11.25 22.76
C LYS A 193 4.78 9.88 22.23
N GLU A 194 3.90 9.87 21.23
CA GLU A 194 3.33 8.65 20.66
C GLU A 194 2.91 8.87 19.21
N VAL A 195 3.11 7.86 18.38
CA VAL A 195 2.50 7.75 17.06
C VAL A 195 1.74 6.42 17.02
N VAL A 196 0.42 6.50 16.88
CA VAL A 196 -0.48 5.35 16.79
C VAL A 196 -0.67 4.98 15.32
N ASN A 197 -0.17 3.80 14.95
CA ASN A 197 -0.30 3.26 13.61
C ASN A 197 -1.58 2.40 13.50
N LEU A 198 -2.59 2.90 12.80
CA LEU A 198 -3.82 2.17 12.46
C LEU A 198 -3.83 1.76 10.98
N GLY A 199 -2.66 1.47 10.41
CA GLY A 199 -2.51 0.94 9.06
C GLY A 199 -2.93 -0.53 8.95
N ILE A 200 -3.69 -0.89 7.90
CA ILE A 200 -3.99 -2.29 7.57
C ILE A 200 -3.82 -2.49 6.06
N GLY A 201 -3.04 -3.49 5.66
CA GLY A 201 -2.81 -3.85 4.27
C GLY A 201 -4.11 -4.15 3.52
N GLY A 202 -4.22 -3.55 2.32
CA GLY A 202 -5.42 -3.67 1.47
C GLY A 202 -6.62 -2.81 1.92
N SER A 203 -6.47 -1.98 2.95
CA SER A 203 -7.52 -1.06 3.37
C SER A 203 -7.88 -0.06 2.27
N THR A 204 -9.17 0.05 1.97
CA THR A 204 -9.74 1.15 1.17
C THR A 204 -10.27 2.26 2.05
N VAL A 205 -10.47 3.44 1.49
CA VAL A 205 -11.26 4.50 2.12
C VAL A 205 -12.72 4.07 2.17
N SER A 206 -13.22 3.56 1.04
CA SER A 206 -14.62 3.21 0.82
C SER A 206 -14.97 1.79 1.28
N ARG A 207 -16.27 1.54 1.47
CA ARG A 207 -16.87 0.23 1.74
C ARG A 207 -16.99 -0.66 0.49
N ALA A 208 -16.64 -0.15 -0.69
CA ALA A 208 -16.55 -0.99 -1.89
C ALA A 208 -15.38 -1.98 -1.79
N GLY A 209 -14.35 -1.64 -1.01
CA GLY A 209 -13.19 -2.49 -0.75
C GLY A 209 -13.21 -3.20 0.61
N SER A 210 -12.00 -3.51 1.11
CA SER A 210 -11.81 -4.24 2.37
C SER A 210 -11.31 -3.31 3.47
N TYR A 211 -11.68 -3.63 4.72
CA TYR A 211 -11.24 -2.88 5.90
C TYR A 211 -11.44 -1.37 5.77
N ALA A 212 -12.62 -0.95 5.32
CA ALA A 212 -12.93 0.43 4.97
C ALA A 212 -12.56 1.43 6.09
N MET A 213 -11.83 2.49 5.74
CA MET A 213 -11.44 3.53 6.70
C MET A 213 -12.65 4.29 7.24
N VAL A 214 -13.72 4.46 6.43
CA VAL A 214 -15.00 5.07 6.86
C VAL A 214 -15.66 4.32 8.03
N ASP A 215 -15.36 3.04 8.22
CA ASP A 215 -15.85 2.28 9.37
C ASP A 215 -14.83 2.26 10.52
N ARG A 216 -13.54 2.27 10.20
CA ARG A 216 -12.44 2.10 11.17
C ARG A 216 -11.98 3.37 11.87
N TRP A 217 -12.32 4.56 11.38
CA TRP A 217 -11.89 5.81 12.02
C TRP A 217 -12.35 5.94 13.48
N GLN A 218 -13.37 5.18 13.88
CA GLN A 218 -13.83 5.12 15.27
C GLN A 218 -12.78 4.57 16.24
N ASP A 219 -11.76 3.86 15.75
CA ASP A 219 -10.64 3.34 16.54
C ASP A 219 -9.58 4.41 16.83
N ILE A 220 -9.68 5.61 16.24
CA ILE A 220 -8.80 6.72 16.55
C ILE A 220 -8.96 7.06 18.05
N PRO A 221 -7.85 7.17 18.83
CA PRO A 221 -7.93 7.58 20.22
C PRO A 221 -8.40 9.02 20.39
N LYS A 222 -9.33 9.25 21.33
CA LYS A 222 -9.90 10.57 21.63
C LYS A 222 -8.89 11.62 22.10
N ASP A 223 -7.73 11.19 22.58
CA ASP A 223 -6.63 12.04 23.06
C ASP A 223 -5.55 12.29 22.00
N SER A 224 -5.88 12.12 20.71
CA SER A 224 -4.98 12.46 19.60
C SER A 224 -4.94 13.98 19.38
N ASP A 225 -3.74 14.52 19.18
CA ASP A 225 -3.52 15.95 18.90
C ASP A 225 -3.40 16.22 17.39
N ILE A 226 -2.90 15.24 16.64
CA ILE A 226 -2.83 15.25 15.18
C ILE A 226 -3.45 13.95 14.66
N ILE A 227 -4.42 14.06 13.76
CA ILE A 227 -4.99 12.91 13.04
C ILE A 227 -4.57 13.02 11.58
N ILE A 228 -4.00 11.94 11.08
CA ILE A 228 -3.62 11.78 9.68
C ILE A 228 -4.45 10.66 9.08
N VAL A 229 -5.17 10.94 8.00
CA VAL A 229 -5.74 9.90 7.13
C VAL A 229 -4.85 9.79 5.91
N PHE A 230 -4.25 8.62 5.69
CA PHE A 230 -3.43 8.33 4.51
C PHE A 230 -4.04 7.12 3.78
N GLY A 231 -4.88 7.41 2.79
CA GLY A 231 -5.66 6.40 2.08
C GLY A 231 -6.11 6.84 0.69
N GLY A 232 -6.59 5.87 -0.09
CA GLY A 232 -6.98 6.04 -1.50
C GLY A 232 -6.16 5.19 -2.48
N SER A 233 -5.04 4.62 -2.03
CA SER A 233 -4.15 3.81 -2.89
C SER A 233 -4.84 2.53 -3.35
N ASN A 234 -5.57 1.84 -2.48
CA ASN A 234 -6.27 0.62 -2.84
C ASN A 234 -7.55 0.91 -3.64
N ASP A 235 -8.24 2.00 -3.30
CA ASP A 235 -9.42 2.45 -4.02
C ASP A 235 -9.07 2.68 -5.50
N CYS A 236 -7.96 3.38 -5.79
CA CYS A 236 -7.53 3.60 -7.18
C CYS A 236 -7.05 2.32 -7.90
N LEU A 237 -6.67 1.26 -7.19
CA LEU A 237 -6.18 0.03 -7.82
C LEU A 237 -7.28 -1.02 -8.04
N PHE A 238 -8.40 -0.93 -7.31
CA PHE A 238 -9.42 -1.98 -7.31
C PHE A 238 -10.83 -1.49 -7.62
N GLU A 239 -11.14 -0.20 -7.41
CA GLU A 239 -12.48 0.33 -7.57
C GLU A 239 -12.75 0.80 -9.01
N ASN A 240 -13.93 0.45 -9.51
CA ASN A 240 -14.40 0.90 -10.81
C ASN A 240 -15.24 2.18 -10.68
N LYS A 241 -15.72 2.72 -11.80
CA LYS A 241 -16.50 3.96 -11.83
C LYS A 241 -17.80 3.94 -11.02
N TRP A 242 -18.39 2.77 -10.80
CA TRP A 242 -19.60 2.64 -9.98
C TRP A 242 -19.25 2.72 -8.49
N ASP A 243 -18.10 2.14 -8.14
CA ASP A 243 -17.55 2.19 -6.79
C ASP A 243 -16.97 3.59 -6.49
N TYR A 244 -16.47 4.33 -7.49
CA TYR A 244 -15.97 5.70 -7.31
C TYR A 244 -17.06 6.70 -6.86
N GLY A 245 -18.27 6.60 -7.40
CA GLY A 245 -19.37 7.53 -7.13
C GLY A 245 -19.31 8.83 -7.94
N GLU A 246 -19.83 9.92 -7.37
CA GLU A 246 -19.88 11.24 -8.02
C GLU A 246 -19.26 12.32 -7.14
N LEU A 247 -18.47 13.20 -7.75
CA LEU A 247 -17.86 14.30 -7.01
C LEU A 247 -18.83 15.48 -6.82
N GLU A 248 -19.81 15.65 -7.71
CA GLU A 248 -20.78 16.75 -7.63
C GLU A 248 -21.53 16.71 -6.30
N TYR A 249 -21.50 17.82 -5.56
CA TYR A 249 -22.01 17.90 -4.19
C TYR A 249 -23.46 17.42 -4.03
N GLU A 250 -24.33 17.66 -5.02
CA GLU A 250 -25.74 17.23 -5.00
C GLU A 250 -25.92 15.69 -5.08
N HIS A 251 -24.89 14.96 -5.50
CA HIS A 251 -24.93 13.52 -5.78
C HIS A 251 -23.84 12.72 -5.03
N ARG A 252 -22.91 13.41 -4.36
CA ARG A 252 -21.76 12.85 -3.65
C ARG A 252 -22.09 11.87 -2.54
N MET A 253 -23.18 12.08 -1.80
CA MET A 253 -23.54 11.33 -0.57
C MET A 253 -24.07 9.91 -0.83
N THR A 254 -23.60 9.23 -1.88
CA THR A 254 -23.99 7.86 -2.19
C THR A 254 -23.13 6.90 -1.35
N ASP A 255 -23.75 6.28 -0.35
CA ASP A 255 -23.13 5.27 0.53
C ASP A 255 -22.55 4.10 -0.27
N GLY A 256 -21.37 3.63 0.14
CA GLY A 256 -20.65 2.53 -0.49
C GLY A 256 -19.91 2.95 -1.77
N THR A 257 -19.72 4.25 -1.98
CA THR A 257 -18.86 4.79 -3.05
C THR A 257 -17.70 5.55 -2.46
N PHE A 258 -16.56 5.62 -3.17
CA PHE A 258 -15.38 6.38 -2.75
C PHE A 258 -15.73 7.81 -2.35
N CYS A 259 -16.42 8.56 -3.22
CA CYS A 259 -16.74 9.96 -2.95
C CYS A 259 -17.69 10.12 -1.73
N GLY A 260 -18.69 9.25 -1.59
CA GLY A 260 -19.64 9.30 -0.48
C GLY A 260 -19.03 8.88 0.85
N ASP A 261 -18.27 7.80 0.85
CA ASP A 261 -17.63 7.26 2.05
C ASP A 261 -16.44 8.11 2.50
N LEU A 262 -15.72 8.75 1.57
CA LEU A 262 -14.72 9.76 1.89
C LEU A 262 -15.37 10.96 2.59
N ASP A 263 -16.50 11.47 2.07
CA ASP A 263 -17.25 12.57 2.67
C ASP A 263 -17.74 12.21 4.08
N GLU A 264 -18.34 11.01 4.25
CA GLU A 264 -18.75 10.49 5.56
C GLU A 264 -17.57 10.35 6.53
N LEU A 265 -16.43 9.82 6.07
CA LEU A 265 -15.22 9.63 6.87
C LEU A 265 -14.71 10.96 7.43
N VAL A 266 -14.48 11.96 6.56
CA VAL A 266 -13.91 13.24 7.02
C VAL A 266 -14.91 14.04 7.84
N ALA A 267 -16.20 14.01 7.51
CA ALA A 267 -17.25 14.63 8.30
C ALA A 267 -17.36 14.02 9.71
N GLY A 268 -17.30 12.69 9.80
CA GLY A 268 -17.35 11.96 11.06
C GLY A 268 -16.17 12.31 11.98
N ILE A 269 -14.95 12.34 11.44
CA ILE A 269 -13.75 12.72 12.19
C ILE A 269 -13.84 14.19 12.65
N GLU A 270 -14.17 15.13 11.75
CA GLU A 270 -14.28 16.55 12.12
C GLU A 270 -15.31 16.76 13.25
N TYR A 271 -16.50 16.17 13.10
CA TYR A 271 -17.56 16.27 14.10
C TYR A 271 -17.12 15.79 15.48
N VAL A 272 -16.48 14.61 15.57
CA VAL A 272 -16.08 14.05 16.87
C VAL A 272 -14.93 14.82 17.51
N TYR A 273 -13.93 15.22 16.73
CA TYR A 273 -12.68 15.73 17.26
C TYR A 273 -12.59 17.24 17.35
N ARG A 274 -13.33 17.98 16.52
CA ARG A 274 -13.30 19.44 16.49
C ARG A 274 -14.56 20.04 17.10
N ASP A 275 -15.75 19.60 16.66
CA ASP A 275 -17.00 20.22 17.09
C ASP A 275 -17.43 19.78 18.51
N HIS A 276 -17.12 18.54 18.89
CA HIS A 276 -17.49 17.97 20.18
C HIS A 276 -16.42 18.08 21.28
N ASN A 277 -15.22 18.58 20.96
CA ASN A 277 -14.10 18.70 21.91
C ASN A 277 -13.51 20.12 21.92
N LEU A 278 -14.33 21.09 22.36
CA LEU A 278 -14.10 22.55 22.27
C LEU A 278 -12.81 23.08 22.93
N ASP A 279 -12.11 22.28 23.74
CA ASP A 279 -10.95 22.71 24.54
C ASP A 279 -9.59 22.22 24.00
N SER A 280 -9.55 21.42 22.92
CA SER A 280 -8.31 20.93 22.30
C SER A 280 -8.22 21.33 20.83
N PHE A 281 -7.21 22.13 20.49
CA PHE A 281 -6.88 22.39 19.08
C PHE A 281 -6.31 21.12 18.46
N ILE A 282 -7.09 20.47 17.59
CA ILE A 282 -6.65 19.29 16.84
C ILE A 282 -6.29 19.65 15.39
N LYS A 283 -5.17 19.12 14.92
CA LYS A 283 -4.78 19.22 13.50
C LYS A 283 -5.29 17.98 12.74
N LEU A 284 -6.04 18.21 11.68
CA LEU A 284 -6.57 17.15 10.80
C LEU A 284 -5.85 17.23 9.46
N LEU A 285 -5.19 16.15 9.07
CA LEU A 285 -4.42 16.05 7.83
C LEU A 285 -4.94 14.89 6.98
N TYR A 286 -5.07 15.12 5.69
CA TYR A 286 -5.33 14.06 4.72
C TYR A 286 -4.13 13.95 3.77
N ILE A 287 -3.65 12.74 3.52
CA ILE A 287 -2.59 12.46 2.58
C ILE A 287 -3.17 11.60 1.45
N ASN A 288 -3.16 12.13 0.23
CA ASN A 288 -3.51 11.34 -0.94
C ASN A 288 -2.30 10.46 -1.37
N PRO A 289 -2.50 9.35 -2.08
CA PRO A 289 -1.40 8.48 -2.50
C PRO A 289 -0.49 9.13 -3.56
N PRO A 290 0.84 8.87 -3.52
CA PRO A 290 1.73 9.24 -4.63
C PRO A 290 1.26 8.64 -5.95
N SER A 291 1.56 9.31 -7.07
CA SER A 291 1.26 8.78 -8.39
C SER A 291 1.96 7.44 -8.63
N THR A 292 1.18 6.43 -9.06
CA THR A 292 1.68 5.07 -9.28
C THR A 292 1.37 4.57 -10.69
N VAL A 293 2.39 3.99 -11.32
CA VAL A 293 2.30 3.31 -12.63
C VAL A 293 1.36 2.10 -12.59
N LEU A 294 1.01 1.59 -11.41
CA LEU A 294 0.12 0.45 -11.29
C LEU A 294 -1.34 0.81 -11.60
N ASN A 295 -1.81 2.03 -11.29
CA ASN A 295 -3.14 2.45 -11.72
C ASN A 295 -3.21 2.55 -13.25
N ASP A 296 -2.16 3.04 -13.93
CA ASP A 296 -2.10 3.05 -15.40
C ASP A 296 -2.29 1.65 -16.00
N ALA A 297 -1.63 0.65 -15.40
CA ALA A 297 -1.75 -0.73 -15.83
C ALA A 297 -3.16 -1.28 -15.62
N VAL A 298 -3.79 -1.00 -14.47
CA VAL A 298 -5.17 -1.43 -14.18
C VAL A 298 -6.16 -0.71 -15.09
N TYR A 299 -6.02 0.60 -15.26
CA TYR A 299 -6.85 1.42 -16.13
C TYR A 299 -6.77 0.94 -17.58
N ALA A 300 -5.58 0.59 -18.06
CA ALA A 300 -5.38 0.07 -19.42
C ALA A 300 -6.10 -1.27 -19.69
N ILE A 301 -6.40 -2.06 -18.66
CA ILE A 301 -7.13 -3.33 -18.79
C ILE A 301 -8.61 -3.09 -19.13
N ASP A 302 -9.24 -2.10 -18.49
CA ASP A 302 -10.64 -1.74 -18.75
C ASP A 302 -10.88 -0.21 -18.65
N PRO A 303 -10.45 0.59 -19.64
CA PRO A 303 -10.56 2.04 -19.60
C PRO A 303 -11.99 2.57 -19.56
N GLY A 304 -12.99 1.72 -19.90
CA GLY A 304 -14.40 2.09 -19.87
C GLY A 304 -15.05 1.90 -18.51
N ASN A 305 -14.37 1.23 -17.58
CA ASN A 305 -14.89 0.87 -16.26
C ASN A 305 -13.98 1.34 -15.13
N MET A 306 -12.66 1.30 -15.30
CA MET A 306 -11.71 1.77 -14.27
C MET A 306 -11.62 3.29 -14.24
N VAL A 307 -11.21 3.82 -13.09
CA VAL A 307 -11.03 5.26 -12.86
C VAL A 307 -9.54 5.56 -12.73
N GLN A 308 -9.10 6.66 -13.34
CA GLN A 308 -7.71 7.10 -13.22
C GLN A 308 -7.43 7.60 -11.80
N GLN A 309 -6.24 7.34 -11.29
CA GLN A 309 -5.82 7.78 -9.96
C GLN A 309 -6.00 9.29 -9.75
N GLN A 310 -5.83 10.08 -10.81
CA GLN A 310 -6.06 11.52 -10.80
C GLN A 310 -7.43 11.89 -10.21
N ALA A 311 -8.50 11.17 -10.60
CA ALA A 311 -9.84 11.48 -10.13
C ALA A 311 -10.00 11.22 -8.61
N PHE A 312 -9.37 10.16 -8.08
CA PHE A 312 -9.35 9.91 -6.64
C PHE A 312 -8.57 11.01 -5.89
N ALA A 313 -7.44 11.46 -6.43
CA ALA A 313 -6.68 12.57 -5.85
C ALA A 313 -7.46 13.89 -5.88
N GLU A 314 -8.16 14.19 -6.98
CA GLU A 314 -9.06 15.34 -7.11
C GLU A 314 -10.19 15.29 -6.08
N ALA A 315 -10.84 14.12 -5.92
CA ALA A 315 -11.88 13.94 -4.93
C ALA A 315 -11.38 14.17 -3.50
N ILE A 316 -10.20 13.65 -3.14
CA ILE A 316 -9.57 13.92 -1.83
C ILE A 316 -9.28 15.42 -1.66
N ASN A 317 -8.68 16.04 -2.67
CA ASN A 317 -8.29 17.45 -2.65
C ASN A 317 -9.51 18.40 -2.59
N GLU A 318 -10.68 17.96 -3.03
CA GLU A 318 -11.93 18.74 -2.95
C GLU A 318 -12.71 18.46 -1.66
N ILE A 319 -12.89 17.20 -1.29
CA ILE A 319 -13.77 16.77 -0.19
C ILE A 319 -13.12 17.06 1.16
N ALA A 320 -11.86 16.66 1.38
CA ALA A 320 -11.25 16.75 2.70
C ALA A 320 -11.16 18.20 3.22
N PRO A 321 -10.77 19.22 2.41
CA PRO A 321 -10.76 20.61 2.86
C PRO A 321 -12.14 21.18 3.22
N ALA A 322 -13.23 20.63 2.69
CA ALA A 322 -14.58 21.04 3.06
C ALA A 322 -14.91 20.73 4.54
N TYR A 323 -14.16 19.79 5.14
CA TYR A 323 -14.26 19.36 6.54
C TYR A 323 -13.00 19.70 7.33
N SER A 324 -12.35 20.80 6.95
CA SER A 324 -11.22 21.41 7.66
C SER A 324 -9.99 20.47 7.83
N PHE A 325 -9.84 19.50 6.94
CA PHE A 325 -8.58 18.77 6.76
C PHE A 325 -7.65 19.60 5.87
N GLU A 326 -6.38 19.69 6.27
CA GLU A 326 -5.35 20.20 5.37
C GLU A 326 -4.75 19.03 4.59
N VAL A 327 -4.72 19.14 3.26
CA VAL A 327 -4.21 18.06 2.41
C VAL A 327 -2.70 18.17 2.22
N ILE A 328 -1.99 17.06 2.37
CA ILE A 328 -0.62 16.85 1.90
C ILE A 328 -0.70 16.07 0.59
N ASP A 329 -0.50 16.78 -0.53
CA ASP A 329 -0.74 16.25 -1.87
C ASP A 329 0.50 15.54 -2.43
N PHE A 330 0.66 14.25 -2.10
CA PHE A 330 1.70 13.40 -2.69
C PHE A 330 1.43 13.06 -4.15
N TYR A 331 0.18 13.11 -4.61
CA TYR A 331 -0.14 12.84 -6.01
C TYR A 331 0.47 13.90 -6.92
N ASN A 332 0.23 15.18 -6.64
CA ASN A 332 0.65 16.29 -7.49
C ASN A 332 2.04 16.85 -7.15
N ASN A 333 2.70 16.46 -6.08
CA ASN A 333 4.04 17.01 -5.75
C ASN A 333 5.18 16.34 -6.54
N ASN A 334 4.90 15.27 -7.30
CA ASN A 334 5.87 14.52 -8.11
C ASN A 334 7.03 13.91 -7.31
N ILE A 335 6.92 13.76 -5.98
CA ILE A 335 7.87 12.98 -5.18
C ILE A 335 7.40 11.53 -5.11
N LEU A 336 8.34 10.59 -5.08
CA LEU A 336 8.04 9.15 -5.01
C LEU A 336 7.06 8.67 -6.11
N ASN A 337 7.00 9.37 -7.24
CA ASN A 337 6.14 9.02 -8.36
C ASN A 337 6.75 7.83 -9.10
N SER A 338 6.02 6.72 -9.08
CA SER A 338 6.51 5.42 -9.55
C SER A 338 6.52 5.29 -11.09
N HIS A 339 6.13 6.32 -11.83
CA HIS A 339 6.36 6.39 -13.28
C HIS A 339 7.84 6.60 -13.61
N ASP A 340 8.63 7.10 -12.66
CA ASP A 340 10.08 7.24 -12.79
C ASP A 340 10.76 5.92 -12.37
N ARG A 341 11.57 5.36 -13.28
CA ARG A 341 12.30 4.12 -13.06
C ARG A 341 13.27 4.23 -11.88
N ASP A 342 13.98 5.35 -11.75
CA ASP A 342 14.98 5.51 -10.71
C ASP A 342 14.32 5.59 -9.32
N VAL A 343 13.10 6.15 -9.25
CA VAL A 343 12.29 6.14 -8.04
C VAL A 343 11.89 4.72 -7.62
N ASN A 344 11.48 3.88 -8.58
CA ASN A 344 11.18 2.48 -8.27
C ASN A 344 12.43 1.75 -7.76
N GLU A 345 13.55 1.86 -8.47
CA GLU A 345 14.78 1.15 -8.12
C GLU A 345 15.34 1.57 -6.76
N GLN A 346 15.25 2.85 -6.42
CA GLN A 346 15.88 3.41 -5.22
C GLN A 346 14.95 3.47 -4.01
N PHE A 347 13.63 3.68 -4.20
CA PHE A 347 12.73 4.05 -3.10
C PHE A 347 11.46 3.21 -3.01
N VAL A 348 10.79 2.91 -4.13
CA VAL A 348 9.49 2.21 -4.16
C VAL A 348 9.53 0.97 -5.07
N PRO A 349 10.22 -0.11 -4.67
CA PRO A 349 10.59 -1.23 -5.56
C PRO A 349 9.42 -1.99 -6.19
N ASP A 350 8.23 -1.92 -5.61
CA ASP A 350 7.01 -2.53 -6.16
C ASP A 350 6.06 -1.53 -6.83
N GLY A 351 6.46 -0.27 -6.94
CA GLY A 351 5.68 0.81 -7.53
C GLY A 351 4.68 1.48 -6.60
N ILE A 352 4.57 1.06 -5.32
CA ILE A 352 3.65 1.65 -4.33
C ILE A 352 4.34 1.86 -2.98
N ARG A 353 4.91 0.78 -2.43
CA ARG A 353 5.40 0.73 -1.05
C ARG A 353 6.89 1.03 -1.00
N GLY A 354 7.27 1.84 -0.02
CA GLY A 354 8.66 2.22 0.20
C GLY A 354 9.53 1.04 0.63
N ASN A 355 10.79 1.02 0.23
CA ASN A 355 11.83 0.36 1.02
C ASN A 355 12.18 1.25 2.23
N ALA A 356 13.21 0.89 3.01
CA ALA A 356 13.62 1.67 4.18
C ALA A 356 13.92 3.14 3.86
N GLU A 357 14.53 3.43 2.70
CA GLU A 357 14.85 4.79 2.27
C GLU A 357 13.61 5.55 1.77
N GLY A 358 12.74 4.87 1.01
CA GLY A 358 11.46 5.44 0.57
C GLY A 358 10.56 5.83 1.75
N TYR A 359 10.46 4.99 2.78
CA TYR A 359 9.72 5.33 4.00
C TYR A 359 10.38 6.44 4.82
N ARG A 360 11.72 6.52 4.84
CA ARG A 360 12.44 7.64 5.47
C ARG A 360 12.09 8.96 4.78
N ILE A 361 12.13 9.01 3.45
CA ILE A 361 11.77 10.20 2.66
C ILE A 361 10.31 10.60 2.90
N MET A 362 9.40 9.62 2.91
CA MET A 362 7.98 9.85 3.21
C MET A 362 7.78 10.43 4.61
N ALA A 363 8.43 9.88 5.64
CA ALA A 363 8.37 10.38 7.00
C ALA A 363 8.91 11.81 7.13
N GLU A 364 10.05 12.10 6.48
CA GLU A 364 10.65 13.44 6.49
C GLU A 364 9.76 14.46 5.79
N HIS A 365 9.13 14.10 4.67
CA HIS A 365 8.19 14.98 4.00
C HIS A 365 6.97 15.27 4.89
N ILE A 366 6.37 14.23 5.49
CA ILE A 366 5.23 14.40 6.40
C ILE A 366 5.61 15.27 7.61
N ALA A 367 6.76 15.02 8.24
CA ALA A 367 7.25 15.82 9.37
C ALA A 367 7.43 17.29 9.00
N SER A 368 8.09 17.56 7.87
CA SER A 368 8.29 18.90 7.32
C SER A 368 6.95 19.61 7.04
N GLN A 369 5.97 18.90 6.47
CA GLN A 369 4.64 19.44 6.18
C GLN A 369 3.84 19.75 7.45
N ILE A 370 3.99 18.93 8.51
CA ILE A 370 3.40 19.19 9.83
C ILE A 370 3.99 20.47 10.44
N ILE A 371 5.32 20.58 10.48
CA ILE A 371 6.03 21.75 11.02
C ILE A 371 5.57 23.03 10.32
N GLN A 372 5.61 23.04 8.98
CA GLN A 372 5.22 24.22 8.19
C GLN A 372 3.78 24.67 8.45
N ARG A 373 2.85 23.74 8.75
CA ARG A 373 1.42 24.04 9.03
C ARG A 373 1.15 24.45 10.48
N ILE A 374 2.11 24.28 11.38
CA ILE A 374 2.01 24.74 12.77
C ILE A 374 2.65 26.13 12.91
N GLU A 375 3.69 26.43 12.12
CA GLU A 375 4.37 27.72 12.15
C GLU A 375 3.63 28.85 11.40
N GLN A 376 2.67 28.50 10.54
CA GLN A 376 1.77 29.43 9.84
C GLN A 376 0.57 29.80 10.70
#